data_AF-A0A3L7RR75-F1
#
_entry.id   AF-A0A3L7RR75-F1
#
_cell.length_a   1.000
_cell.length_b   1.000
_cell.length_c   1.000
_cell.angle_alpha   90.00
_cell.angle_beta   90.00
_cell.angle_gamma   90.00
#
_symmetry.space_group_name_H-M   'P 1'
#
loop_
_entity.id
_entity.type
_entity.pdbx_description
1 polymer ?
#
loop_
_entity_poly.entity_id
_entity_poly.type
_entity_poly.pdbx_seq_one_letter_code
_entity_poly.pdbx_strand_id
1 'polypeptide(L)'
;MSPEFAAAIDPVMLEILALVERARSGRAGRPVEEHAHIRGVLEQGAALVPGTRMRDWELASYALISLIDELLIVDIPWKGQAWWENNALEVE
;
A
#
# COMPACT_ATOMS: atom_id res chain seq x y z
N MET A 1 1.53 19.93 -0.78
CA MET A 1 0.76 19.05 0.13
C MET A 1 0.18 19.89 1.25
N SER A 2 -1.10 19.73 1.59
CA SER A 2 -1.66 20.28 2.83
C SER A 2 -1.30 19.37 4.02
N PRO A 3 -1.22 19.90 5.25
CA PRO A 3 -0.94 19.08 6.44
C PRO A 3 -1.92 17.92 6.64
N GLU A 4 -3.20 18.13 6.32
CA GLU A 4 -4.27 17.13 6.41
C GLU A 4 -4.05 15.97 5.42
N PHE A 5 -3.61 16.28 4.20
CA PHE A 5 -3.34 15.27 3.19
C PHE A 5 -2.08 14.46 3.54
N ALA A 6 -1.05 15.13 4.07
CA ALA A 6 0.14 14.45 4.59
C ALA A 6 -0.23 13.47 5.71
N ALA A 7 -1.06 13.90 6.66
CA ALA A 7 -1.53 13.04 7.75
C ALA A 7 -2.29 11.79 7.27
N ALA A 8 -2.94 11.84 6.11
CA ALA A 8 -3.62 10.70 5.51
C ALA A 8 -2.67 9.76 4.76
N ILE A 9 -1.69 10.30 4.02
CA ILE A 9 -0.84 9.51 3.12
C ILE A 9 0.43 8.97 3.79
N ASP A 10 0.96 9.68 4.80
CA ASP A 10 2.20 9.29 5.49
C ASP A 10 2.10 7.88 6.12
N PRO A 11 0.98 7.49 6.78
CA PRO A 11 0.83 6.12 7.29
C PRO A 11 0.87 5.05 6.19
N VAL A 12 0.25 5.32 5.03
CA VAL A 12 0.28 4.41 3.87
C VAL A 12 1.70 4.23 3.38
N MET A 13 2.43 5.34 3.19
CA MET A 13 3.83 5.33 2.77
C MET A 13 4.72 4.55 3.73
N LEU A 14 4.57 4.79 5.03
CA LEU A 14 5.37 4.11 6.04
C LEU A 14 5.08 2.60 6.08
N GLU A 15 3.81 2.20 5.93
CA GLU A 15 3.47 0.78 5.90
C GLU A 15 3.98 0.09 4.64
N ILE A 16 3.91 0.73 3.48
CA ILE A 16 4.48 0.20 2.23
C ILE A 16 5.99 -0.04 2.38
N LEU A 17 6.73 0.95 2.90
CA LEU A 17 8.17 0.82 3.13
C LEU A 17 8.47 -0.29 4.16
N ALA A 18 7.66 -0.41 5.21
CA ALA A 18 7.83 -1.44 6.22
C ALA A 18 7.56 -2.84 5.65
N LEU A 19 6.53 -3.02 4.82
CA LEU A 19 6.23 -4.29 4.16
C LEU A 19 7.34 -4.69 3.18
N VAL A 20 7.83 -3.75 2.37
CA VAL A 20 8.98 -3.97 1.48
C VAL A 20 10.20 -4.47 2.27
N GLU A 21 10.52 -3.85 3.40
CA GLU A 21 11.63 -4.27 4.26
C GLU A 21 11.39 -5.64 4.90
N ARG A 22 10.17 -5.93 5.35
CA ARG A 22 9.79 -7.25 5.87
C ARG A 22 9.92 -8.32 4.77
N ALA A 23 9.48 -8.04 3.55
CA ALA A 23 9.56 -8.96 2.42
C ALA A 23 11.03 -9.26 2.06
N ARG A 24 11.85 -8.23 1.89
CA ARG A 24 13.29 -8.36 1.59
C ARG A 24 14.07 -9.13 2.66
N SER A 25 13.70 -8.96 3.93
CA SER A 25 14.36 -9.64 5.05
C SER A 25 13.75 -11.02 5.37
N GLY A 26 12.78 -11.50 4.59
CA GLY A 26 12.13 -12.80 4.80
C GLY A 26 11.25 -12.86 6.05
N ARG A 27 10.84 -11.70 6.58
CA ARG A 27 10.04 -11.52 7.81
C ARG A 27 8.60 -11.09 7.55
N ALA A 28 8.20 -10.94 6.28
CA ALA A 28 6.81 -10.67 5.93
C ALA A 28 5.89 -11.78 6.46
N GLY A 29 4.72 -11.37 6.94
CA GLY A 29 3.68 -12.25 7.45
C GLY A 29 2.99 -13.03 6.33
N ARG A 30 1.75 -13.48 6.61
CA ARG A 30 0.94 -14.15 5.59
C ARG A 30 0.50 -13.12 4.55
N PRO A 31 0.63 -13.39 3.25
CA PRO A 31 0.34 -12.40 2.21
C PRO A 31 -1.07 -11.81 2.29
N VAL A 32 -2.07 -12.63 2.63
CA VAL A 32 -3.45 -12.19 2.84
C VAL A 32 -3.62 -11.21 4.01
N GLU A 33 -2.86 -11.39 5.09
CA GLU A 33 -2.91 -10.51 6.27
C GLU A 33 -2.20 -9.19 5.97
N GLU A 34 -1.05 -9.25 5.30
CA GLU A 34 -0.30 -8.06 4.86
C GLU A 34 -1.12 -7.23 3.84
N HIS A 35 -1.78 -7.88 2.89
CA HIS A 35 -2.66 -7.24 1.92
C HIS A 35 -3.88 -6.58 2.60
N ALA A 36 -4.56 -7.31 3.50
CA ALA A 36 -5.69 -6.76 4.26
C ALA A 36 -5.28 -5.56 5.12
N HIS A 37 -4.08 -5.61 5.71
CA HIS A 37 -3.53 -4.51 6.51
C HIS A 37 -3.31 -3.25 5.66
N ILE A 38 -2.67 -3.38 4.49
CA ILE A 38 -2.47 -2.24 3.56
C ILE A 38 -3.82 -1.64 3.16
N ARG A 39 -4.81 -2.46 2.80
CA ARG A 39 -6.17 -1.97 2.50
C ARG A 39 -6.79 -1.21 3.67
N GLY A 40 -6.66 -1.73 4.88
CA GLY A 40 -7.16 -1.06 6.09
C GLY A 40 -6.50 0.30 6.32
N VAL A 41 -5.20 0.45 6.05
CA VAL A 41 -4.48 1.73 6.16
C VAL A 41 -4.94 2.72 5.09
N LEU A 42 -5.17 2.26 3.86
CA LEU A 42 -5.74 3.06 2.77
C LEU A 42 -7.16 3.55 3.11
N GLU A 43 -8.03 2.67 3.60
CA GLU A 43 -9.39 3.04 4.01
C GLU A 43 -9.39 4.09 5.12
N GLN A 44 -8.51 3.94 6.11
CA GLN A 44 -8.32 4.92 7.18
C GLN A 44 -7.86 6.28 6.64
N GLY A 45 -6.88 6.30 5.73
CA GLY A 45 -6.40 7.53 5.11
C GLY A 45 -7.49 8.23 4.29
N ALA A 46 -8.25 7.47 3.49
CA ALA A 46 -9.37 7.99 2.71
C ALA A 46 -10.43 8.68 3.59
N ALA A 47 -10.71 8.13 4.76
CA ALA A 47 -11.67 8.70 5.72
C ALA A 47 -11.23 10.05 6.32
N LEU A 48 -9.92 10.35 6.30
CA LEU A 48 -9.37 11.63 6.77
C LEU A 48 -9.36 12.71 5.68
N VAL A 49 -9.51 12.34 4.40
CA VAL A 49 -9.42 13.27 3.29
C VAL A 49 -10.78 13.93 3.03
N PRO A 50 -10.87 15.28 3.03
CA PRO A 50 -12.09 15.97 2.64
C PRO A 50 -12.51 15.61 1.21
N GLY A 51 -13.82 15.52 0.95
CA GLY A 51 -14.33 15.16 -0.39
C GLY A 51 -13.81 16.05 -1.53
N THR A 52 -13.52 17.33 -1.26
CA THR A 52 -12.91 18.27 -2.23
C THR A 52 -11.48 17.89 -2.65
N ARG A 53 -10.83 16.99 -1.92
CA ARG A 53 -9.46 16.50 -2.12
C ARG A 53 -9.43 15.02 -2.48
N MET A 54 -10.58 14.37 -2.65
CA MET A 54 -10.67 12.94 -2.92
C MET A 54 -9.94 12.55 -4.22
N ARG A 55 -9.97 13.42 -5.23
CA ARG A 55 -9.23 13.17 -6.48
C ARG A 55 -7.71 13.12 -6.29
N ASP A 56 -7.16 13.99 -5.45
CA ASP A 56 -5.74 13.97 -5.10
C ASP A 56 -5.39 12.67 -4.35
N TRP A 57 -6.31 12.22 -3.48
CA TRP A 57 -6.16 10.97 -2.74
C TRP A 57 -6.13 9.77 -3.67
N GLU A 58 -7.13 9.64 -4.54
CA GLU A 58 -7.20 8.55 -5.53
C GLU A 58 -5.90 8.43 -6.34
N LEU A 59 -5.37 9.55 -6.84
CA LEU A 59 -4.13 9.57 -7.61
C LEU A 59 -2.91 9.17 -6.78
N ALA A 60 -2.80 9.68 -5.56
CA ALA A 60 -1.70 9.34 -4.68
C ALA A 60 -1.76 7.87 -4.24
N SER A 61 -2.91 7.39 -3.79
CA SER A 61 -3.09 6.00 -3.38
C SER A 61 -2.86 5.06 -4.55
N TYR A 62 -3.34 5.40 -5.75
CA TYR A 62 -3.09 4.62 -6.96
C TYR A 62 -1.59 4.48 -7.22
N ALA A 63 -0.84 5.60 -7.27
CA ALA A 63 0.61 5.55 -7.51
C ALA A 63 1.36 4.71 -6.46
N LEU A 64 0.93 4.75 -5.20
CA LEU A 64 1.55 3.96 -4.13
C LEU A 64 1.20 2.49 -4.21
N ILE A 65 -0.03 2.16 -4.59
CA ILE A 65 -0.49 0.80 -4.81
C ILE A 65 0.28 0.18 -5.99
N SER A 66 0.35 0.86 -7.14
CA SER A 66 1.11 0.39 -8.30
C SER A 66 2.59 0.19 -7.94
N LEU A 67 3.17 1.09 -7.15
CA LEU A 67 4.56 0.96 -6.70
C LEU A 67 4.77 -0.29 -5.84
N ILE A 68 3.91 -0.54 -4.84
CA ILE A 68 4.11 -1.69 -3.97
C ILE A 68 3.87 -3.01 -4.70
N ASP A 69 2.90 -3.06 -5.61
CA ASP A 69 2.64 -4.27 -6.40
C ASP A 69 3.83 -4.59 -7.32
N GLU A 70 4.37 -3.60 -8.04
CA GLU A 70 5.59 -3.79 -8.84
C GLU A 70 6.75 -4.33 -7.98
N LEU A 71 7.00 -3.70 -6.82
CA LEU A 71 8.08 -4.12 -5.94
C LEU A 71 7.91 -5.54 -5.41
N LEU A 72 6.69 -5.93 -5.01
CA LEU A 72 6.41 -7.23 -4.40
C LEU A 72 6.20 -8.36 -5.41
N ILE A 73 5.87 -8.05 -6.67
CA ILE A 73 5.64 -9.02 -7.74
C ILE A 73 6.90 -9.21 -8.59
N VAL A 74 7.62 -8.13 -8.90
CA VAL A 74 8.71 -8.14 -9.88
C VAL A 74 10.08 -8.08 -9.20
N ASP A 75 10.30 -7.10 -8.32
CA ASP A 75 11.66 -6.76 -7.87
C ASP A 75 12.15 -7.53 -6.65
N ILE A 76 11.26 -7.88 -5.72
CA ILE A 76 11.63 -8.46 -4.42
C ILE A 76 11.24 -9.94 -4.39
N PRO A 77 12.20 -10.86 -4.33
CA PRO A 77 11.90 -12.26 -4.05
C PRO A 77 11.43 -12.40 -2.60
N TRP A 78 10.20 -12.87 -2.40
CA TRP A 78 9.67 -13.15 -1.07
C TRP A 78 8.65 -14.28 -1.10
N LYS A 79 8.38 -14.87 0.07
CA LYS A 79 7.52 -16.06 0.20
C LYS A 79 6.09 -15.86 -0.29
N GLY A 80 5.61 -14.61 -0.28
CA GLY A 80 4.26 -14.24 -0.66
C GLY A 80 4.06 -13.84 -2.12
N GLN A 81 5.13 -13.74 -2.90
CA GLN A 81 5.13 -13.18 -4.25
C GLN A 81 4.07 -13.78 -5.17
N ALA A 82 4.03 -15.12 -5.28
CA ALA A 82 3.07 -15.80 -6.15
C ALA A 82 1.60 -15.60 -5.70
N TRP A 83 1.34 -15.48 -4.40
CA TRP A 83 -0.01 -15.16 -3.93
C TRP A 83 -0.36 -13.71 -4.28
N TRP A 84 0.57 -12.79 -4.07
CA TRP A 84 0.39 -11.36 -4.32
C TRP A 84 0.18 -11.05 -5.80
N GLU A 85 0.90 -11.72 -6.70
CA GLU A 85 0.70 -11.61 -8.16
C GLU A 85 -0.74 -11.93 -8.59
N ASN A 86 -1.40 -12.87 -7.89
CA ASN A 86 -2.79 -13.24 -8.17
C ASN A 86 -3.81 -12.42 -7.36
N ASN A 87 -3.34 -11.57 -6.44
CA ASN A 87 -4.16 -10.77 -5.53
C ASN A 87 -3.53 -9.38 -5.36
N ALA A 88 -3.13 -8.76 -6.47
CA ALA A 88 -2.53 -7.44 -6.47
C ALA A 88 -3.47 -6.43 -5.80
N LEU A 89 -2.91 -5.36 -5.24
CA LEU A 89 -3.73 -4.28 -4.70
C LEU A 89 -4.35 -3.43 -5.82
N GLU A 90 -3.66 -3.31 -6.95
CA GLU A 90 -4.19 -2.87 -8.25
C GLU A 90 -5.23 -3.90 -8.72
N VAL A 91 -6.48 -3.71 -8.29
CA VAL A 91 -7.64 -4.37 -8.92
C VAL A 91 -8.66 -3.29 -9.23
N GLU A 92 -9.07 -3.28 -10.50
CA GLU A 92 -9.99 -2.35 -11.19
C GLU A 92 -11.23 -1.90 -10.40
#